data_AF-A0A2M8TUY7-F1
#
_entry.id   AF-A0A2M8TUY7-F1
#
_cell.length_a   1.000
_cell.length_b   1.000
_cell.length_c   1.000
_cell.angle_alpha   90.00
_cell.angle_beta   90.00
_cell.angle_gamma   90.00
#
_symmetry.space_group_name_H-M   'P 1'
#
loop_
_entity.id
_entity.type
_entity.pdbx_description
1 polymer ?
#
loop_
_entity_poly.entity_id
_entity_poly.type
_entity_poly.pdbx_seq_one_letter_code
_entity_poly.pdbx_strand_id
1 'polypeptide(L)'
;METKITVTFEGGTRRVLKSRSELNNIDEHQEACFVMNNLQVFHGYCDGEVDDDGDFVVFNTIHGIALPFNRLMGWFYKYSGKKKSKRIK
;
A
#
# COMPACT_ATOMS: atom_id res chain seq x y z
N MET A 1 -5.36 21.45 0.25
CA MET A 1 -5.64 20.86 1.57
C MET A 1 -5.44 19.36 1.42
N GLU A 2 -4.45 18.77 2.09
CA GLU A 2 -4.26 17.31 2.05
C GLU A 2 -5.27 16.63 2.96
N THR A 3 -6.12 15.80 2.36
CA THR A 3 -7.09 15.00 3.11
C THR A 3 -6.38 13.81 3.72
N LYS A 4 -6.15 13.83 5.04
CA LYS A 4 -5.57 12.70 5.77
C LYS A 4 -6.63 11.62 5.97
N ILE A 5 -6.44 10.47 5.34
CA ILE A 5 -7.35 9.33 5.46
C ILE A 5 -6.80 8.39 6.54
N THR A 6 -7.63 8.07 7.53
CA THR A 6 -7.31 7.07 8.57
C THR A 6 -8.23 5.88 8.39
N VAL A 7 -7.65 4.70 8.19
CA VAL A 7 -8.38 3.43 8.07
C VAL A 7 -8.20 2.62 9.34
N THR A 8 -9.26 1.93 9.75
CA THR A 8 -9.23 0.99 10.87
C THR A 8 -9.38 -0.41 10.29
N PHE A 9 -8.36 -1.24 10.49
CA PHE A 9 -8.35 -2.63 10.04
C PHE A 9 -9.10 -3.53 11.01
N GLU A 10 -9.58 -4.65 10.49
CA GLU A 10 -10.12 -5.74 11.30
C GLU A 10 -9.02 -6.22 12.28
N GLY A 11 -9.29 -6.11 13.58
CA GLY A 11 -8.28 -6.22 14.63
C GLY A 11 -7.94 -4.91 15.35
N GLY A 12 -8.63 -3.80 15.02
CA GLY A 12 -8.54 -2.52 15.74
C GLY A 12 -7.29 -1.69 15.42
N THR A 13 -6.47 -2.15 14.47
CA THR A 13 -5.26 -1.41 14.07
C THR A 13 -5.64 -0.23 13.21
N ARG A 14 -5.28 0.99 13.63
CA ARG A 14 -5.48 2.21 12.83
C ARG A 14 -4.21 2.53 12.07
N ARG A 15 -4.35 2.84 10.78
CA ARG A 15 -3.25 3.35 9.94
C ARG A 15 -3.68 4.61 9.24
N VAL A 16 -2.76 5.56 9.17
CA VAL A 16 -2.90 6.76 8.36
C VAL A 16 -2.37 6.42 6.98
N LEU A 17 -3.18 6.65 5.96
CA LEU A 17 -2.79 6.47 4.57
C LEU A 17 -2.04 7.71 4.08
N LYS A 18 -0.96 7.46 3.36
CA LYS A 18 -0.32 8.43 2.47
C LYS A 18 -1.22 8.71 1.29
N SER A 19 -1.13 9.93 0.78
CA SER A 19 -1.96 10.38 -0.34
C SER A 19 -1.62 9.61 -1.61
N ARG A 20 -2.60 9.38 -2.50
CA ARG A 20 -2.32 8.82 -3.83
C ARG A 20 -1.28 9.64 -4.61
N SER A 21 -1.24 10.95 -4.41
CA SER A 21 -0.24 11.84 -5.04
C SER A 21 1.19 11.60 -4.55
N GLU A 22 1.39 10.94 -3.40
CA GLU A 22 2.72 10.54 -2.94
C GLU A 22 3.14 9.18 -3.52
N LEU A 23 2.31 8.53 -4.34
CA LEU A 23 2.62 7.21 -4.90
C LEU A 23 3.94 7.22 -5.68
N ASN A 24 4.27 8.33 -6.36
CA ASN A 24 5.54 8.50 -7.07
C ASN A 24 6.79 8.52 -6.15
N ASN A 25 6.60 8.68 -4.84
CA ASN A 25 7.66 8.68 -3.82
C ASN A 25 7.70 7.34 -3.05
N ILE A 26 6.98 6.32 -3.52
CA ILE A 26 7.01 4.99 -2.91
C ILE A 26 8.36 4.33 -3.15
N ASP A 27 8.79 3.54 -2.17
CA ASP A 27 10.00 2.75 -2.25
C ASP A 27 9.68 1.39 -2.89
N GLU A 28 10.20 1.16 -4.09
CA GLU A 28 10.01 -0.07 -4.87
C GLU A 28 10.54 -1.33 -4.16
N HIS A 29 11.45 -1.17 -3.20
CA HIS A 29 12.02 -2.26 -2.42
C HIS A 29 11.28 -2.51 -1.11
N GLN A 30 10.25 -1.71 -0.79
CA GLN A 30 9.48 -1.82 0.44
C GLN A 30 8.04 -2.25 0.17
N GLU A 31 7.63 -3.36 0.78
CA GLU A 31 6.25 -3.84 0.68
C GLU A 31 5.28 -2.81 1.29
N ALA A 32 4.31 -2.39 0.48
CA ALA A 32 3.26 -1.45 0.83
C ALA A 32 1.88 -2.09 0.70
N CYS A 33 0.92 -1.49 1.39
CA CYS A 33 -0.49 -1.80 1.29
C CYS A 33 -1.22 -0.63 0.63
N PHE A 34 -2.03 -0.93 -0.39
CA PHE A 34 -2.80 0.00 -1.19
C PHE A 34 -4.28 -0.19 -0.87
N VAL A 35 -4.94 0.88 -0.45
CA VAL A 35 -6.37 0.86 -0.09
C VAL A 35 -7.17 1.52 -1.20
N MET A 36 -8.09 0.73 -1.76
CA MET A 36 -8.96 1.15 -2.85
C MET A 36 -10.27 1.72 -2.33
N ASN A 37 -10.97 2.49 -3.17
CA ASN A 37 -12.23 3.15 -2.82
C ASN A 37 -13.40 2.19 -2.54
N ASN A 38 -13.27 0.93 -2.93
CA ASN A 38 -14.19 -0.16 -2.62
C ASN A 38 -13.83 -0.89 -1.31
N LEU A 39 -12.96 -0.31 -0.48
CA LEU A 39 -12.44 -0.88 0.77
C LEU A 39 -11.61 -2.17 0.58
N GLN A 40 -11.26 -2.53 -0.66
CA GLN A 40 -10.31 -3.61 -0.90
C GLN A 40 -8.89 -3.12 -0.62
N VAL A 41 -8.07 -4.02 -0.09
CA VAL A 41 -6.68 -3.73 0.27
C VAL A 41 -5.79 -4.70 -0.48
N PHE A 42 -4.88 -4.15 -1.26
CA PHE A 42 -3.85 -4.89 -1.98
C PHE A 42 -2.52 -4.71 -1.28
N HIS A 43 -1.64 -5.71 -1.34
CA HIS A 43 -0.31 -5.62 -0.74
C HIS A 43 0.76 -6.12 -1.72
N GLY A 44 1.88 -5.41 -1.78
CA GLY A 44 2.97 -5.72 -2.67
C GLY A 44 3.95 -4.56 -2.80
N TYR A 45 4.81 -4.65 -3.78
CA TYR A 45 5.78 -3.64 -4.18
C TYR A 45 5.20 -2.85 -5.35
N CYS A 46 5.56 -1.57 -5.43
CA CYS A 46 5.15 -0.69 -6.52
C CYS A 46 6.32 0.25 -6.77
N ASP A 47 6.60 0.50 -8.03
CA ASP A 47 7.61 1.40 -8.55
C ASP A 47 7.13 2.87 -8.57
N GLY A 48 5.85 3.10 -8.29
CA GLY A 48 5.27 4.43 -8.20
C GLY A 48 4.95 5.07 -9.56
N GLU A 49 5.17 4.35 -10.66
CA GLU A 49 4.75 4.78 -11.99
C GLU A 49 3.25 4.49 -12.20
N VAL A 50 2.62 5.39 -12.96
CA VAL A 50 1.24 5.27 -13.41
C VAL A 50 1.29 5.35 -14.93
N ASP A 51 0.85 4.29 -15.60
CA ASP A 51 0.81 4.19 -17.06
C ASP A 51 -0.20 5.19 -17.67
N ASP A 52 -0.16 5.37 -19.00
CA ASP A 52 -1.06 6.27 -19.74
C ASP A 52 -2.57 5.95 -19.52
N ASP A 53 -2.91 4.70 -19.26
CA ASP A 53 -4.27 4.26 -18.91
C ASP A 53 -4.70 4.69 -17.48
N GLY A 54 -3.77 5.22 -16.69
CA GLY A 54 -4.02 5.62 -15.29
C GLY A 54 -4.00 4.43 -14.33
N ASP A 55 -3.32 3.35 -14.69
CA ASP A 55 -3.10 2.17 -13.86
C ASP A 55 -1.68 2.18 -13.29
N PHE A 56 -1.51 1.69 -12.06
CA PHE A 56 -0.22 1.45 -11.44
C PHE A 56 -0.04 -0.04 -11.19
N VAL A 57 1.18 -0.54 -11.31
CA VAL A 57 1.46 -1.95 -11.12
C VAL A 57 1.85 -2.20 -9.67
N VAL A 58 1.16 -3.15 -9.04
CA VAL A 58 1.56 -3.74 -7.76
C VAL A 58 2.06 -5.15 -8.01
N PHE A 59 3.35 -5.36 -7.84
CA PHE A 59 3.97 -6.67 -7.99
C PHE A 59 4.27 -7.31 -6.65
N ASN A 60 4.05 -8.61 -6.57
CA ASN A 60 4.50 -9.46 -5.47
C ASN A 60 5.42 -10.56 -6.04
N THR A 61 5.97 -11.43 -5.21
CA THR A 61 7.02 -12.42 -5.54
C THR A 61 6.82 -13.21 -6.84
N ILE A 62 5.60 -13.38 -7.36
CA ILE A 62 5.33 -14.21 -8.55
C ILE A 62 4.42 -13.53 -9.59
N HIS A 63 3.54 -12.59 -9.21
CA HIS A 63 2.58 -11.97 -10.13
C HIS A 63 2.45 -10.47 -9.88
N GLY A 64 2.39 -9.71 -10.96
CA GLY A 64 2.02 -8.29 -11.00
C GLY A 64 0.52 -8.13 -11.23
N ILE A 65 -0.09 -7.19 -10.53
CA ILE A 65 -1.49 -6.80 -10.69
C ILE A 65 -1.51 -5.31 -11.04
N ALA A 66 -2.07 -4.98 -12.21
CA ALA A 66 -2.36 -3.59 -12.55
C ALA A 66 -3.62 -3.13 -11.79
N LEU A 67 -3.53 -1.99 -11.12
CA LEU A 67 -4.60 -1.40 -10.32
C LEU A 67 -4.88 0.03 -10.79
N PRO A 68 -6.14 0.47 -10.84
CA PRO A 68 -6.49 1.81 -11.27
C PRO A 68 -6.13 2.87 -10.23
N PHE A 69 -5.24 3.79 -10.58
CA PHE A 69 -4.80 4.90 -9.73
C PHE A 69 -5.96 5.79 -9.29
N ASN A 70 -6.96 5.96 -10.17
CA ASN A 70 -8.13 6.78 -9.83
C ASN A 70 -8.98 6.19 -8.69
N ARG A 71 -8.89 4.87 -8.45
CA ARG A 71 -9.58 4.18 -7.34
C ARG A 71 -8.73 4.07 -6.09
N LEU A 72 -7.44 4.40 -6.14
CA LEU A 72 -6.57 4.41 -4.98
C LEU A 72 -6.98 5.55 -4.04
N MET A 73 -7.44 5.20 -2.84
CA MET A 73 -7.68 6.19 -1.78
C MET A 73 -6.37 6.64 -1.15
N GLY A 74 -5.46 5.69 -0.93
CA GLY A 74 -4.15 5.93 -0.36
C GLY A 74 -3.42 4.64 -0.04
N TRP A 75 -2.20 4.77 0.45
CA TRP A 75 -1.31 3.64 0.67
C TRP A 75 -0.50 3.81 1.95
N PHE A 76 0.10 2.74 2.46
CA PHE A 76 1.00 2.81 3.61
C PHE A 76 1.99 1.65 3.56
N TYR A 77 3.21 1.87 4.05
CA TYR A 77 4.17 0.77 4.15
C TYR A 77 3.68 -0.28 5.13
N LYS A 78 3.75 -1.54 4.71
CA LYS A 78 3.53 -2.63 5.63
C LYS A 78 4.69 -2.61 6.60
N TYR A 79 4.36 -2.57 7.89
CA TYR A 79 5.38 -2.72 8.92
C TYR A 79 6.02 -4.09 8.72
N SER A 80 7.29 -4.13 8.30
CA SER A 80 8.13 -5.30 8.49
C SER A 80 8.38 -5.39 9.99
N GLY A 81 7.40 -5.91 10.71
CA GLY A 81 7.66 -6.47 12.01
C GLY A 81 8.73 -7.51 11.78
N LYS A 82 10.01 -7.17 12.04
CA LYS A 82 10.96 -8.18 12.48
C LYS A 82 10.21 -8.87 13.60
N LYS A 83 9.61 -10.03 13.31
CA LYS A 83 9.20 -10.96 14.35
C LYS A 83 10.49 -11.16 15.12
N LYS A 84 10.65 -10.48 16.27
CA LYS A 84 11.61 -10.92 17.27
C LYS A 84 11.10 -12.31 17.60
N SER A 85 11.65 -13.31 16.91
CA SER A 85 11.43 -14.70 17.22
C SER A 85 11.75 -14.81 18.69
N LYS A 86 10.71 -15.00 19.50
CA LYS A 86 10.85 -15.16 20.93
C LYS A 86 11.55 -16.50 21.07
N ARG A 87 12.89 -16.49 21.14
CA ARG A 87 13.69 -17.66 21.55
C ARG A 87 13.21 -17.97 22.96
N ILE A 88 12.32 -18.95 23.05
CA ILE A 88 11.97 -19.59 24.31
C ILE A 88 13.26 -20.30 24.73
N LYS A 89 13.84 -19.85 25.84
CA LYS A 89 14.93 -20.53 26.54
C LYS A 89 14.33 -21.49 27.56
#